data_AF-A0A7K5ICE3-F1
#
_entry.id   AF-A0A7K5ICE3-F1
#
_cell.length_a   1.000
_cell.length_b   1.000
_cell.length_c   1.000
_cell.angle_alpha   90.00
_cell.angle_beta   90.00
_cell.angle_gamma   90.00
#
_symmetry.space_group_name_H-M   'P 1'
#
loop_
_entity.id
_entity.type
_entity.pdbx_description
1 polymer ?
#
loop_
_entity_poly.entity_id
_entity_poly.type
_entity_poly.pdbx_seq_one_letter_code
_entity_poly.pdbx_strand_id
1 'polypeptide(L)'
;HPQFQNYPNLHRVFTRTLEIANQVDAFFQPLGLRVALLAVEVWSEGDRFAVGGSARAALERFLRWRQEELLPQLPHDNAQLLTGAHFEDVSVGTATQGSICSPARSGGVSMDHSISVLVVASTVAHQLGHNLGMRHDDAGRVCDCNDLRQDRGCIMASPTGLTPGLSFSNCSRWDLERSLQGGQGWCLSNVPEPPSLAGNPRCGNRFVEPGEGCDCGLSVECTDPCCNSTSCQLLPGAACATGDTCCQDCQLVRAGQLCRAPLGECDLPEFCDGVSARCPPDTFVQDGQRCGGGRARCYGGACATYEGQCQQLLGPGTA
;
A
#
# COMPACT_ATOMS: atom_id res chain seq x y z
N HIS A 1 6.00 -22.34 -11.31
CA HIS A 1 5.12 -21.20 -11.60
C HIS A 1 5.19 -20.69 -13.03
N PRO A 2 4.05 -20.47 -13.71
CA PRO A 2 3.99 -19.96 -15.10
C PRO A 2 4.75 -18.65 -15.30
N GLN A 3 4.76 -17.76 -14.31
CA GLN A 3 5.57 -16.52 -14.39
C GLN A 3 7.07 -16.80 -14.50
N PHE A 4 7.56 -17.80 -13.76
CA PHE A 4 8.95 -18.22 -13.84
C PHE A 4 9.26 -18.93 -15.16
N GLN A 5 8.29 -19.60 -15.78
CA GLN A 5 8.48 -20.17 -17.12
C GLN A 5 8.63 -19.09 -18.19
N ASN A 6 7.88 -17.98 -18.07
CA ASN A 6 8.01 -16.82 -18.95
C ASN A 6 9.36 -16.11 -18.80
N TYR A 7 9.98 -16.20 -17.61
CA TYR A 7 11.28 -15.62 -17.29
C TYR A 7 12.13 -16.61 -16.48
N PRO A 8 12.80 -17.60 -17.11
CA PRO A 8 13.50 -18.71 -16.44
C PRO A 8 14.84 -18.29 -15.80
N ASN A 9 14.85 -17.13 -15.15
CA ASN A 9 15.98 -16.57 -14.43
C ASN A 9 15.42 -15.83 -13.20
N LEU A 10 15.78 -16.31 -12.01
CA LEU A 10 15.35 -15.74 -10.73
C LEU A 10 15.67 -14.25 -10.62
N HIS A 11 16.86 -13.84 -11.07
CA HIS A 11 17.28 -12.44 -11.07
C HIS A 11 16.39 -11.58 -11.97
N ARG A 12 15.98 -12.11 -13.13
CA ARG A 12 15.08 -11.41 -14.07
C ARG A 12 13.67 -11.25 -13.50
N VAL A 13 13.13 -12.29 -12.88
CA VAL A 13 11.82 -12.22 -12.20
C VAL A 13 11.88 -11.22 -11.05
N PHE A 14 12.91 -11.31 -10.20
CA PHE A 14 13.11 -10.38 -9.09
C PHE A 14 13.19 -8.92 -9.56
N THR A 15 14.03 -8.63 -10.55
CA THR A 15 14.21 -7.28 -11.10
C THR A 15 12.90 -6.73 -11.65
N ARG A 16 12.16 -7.54 -12.41
CA ARG A 16 10.86 -7.14 -12.97
C ARG A 16 9.84 -6.84 -11.85
N THR A 17 9.76 -7.67 -10.82
CA THR A 17 8.85 -7.45 -9.69
C THR A 17 9.21 -6.16 -8.93
N LEU A 18 10.50 -5.89 -8.75
CA LEU A 18 10.98 -4.65 -8.13
C LEU A 18 10.60 -3.42 -8.98
N GLU A 19 10.78 -3.47 -10.29
CA GLU A 19 10.39 -2.38 -11.20
C GLU A 19 8.86 -2.14 -11.16
N ILE A 20 8.06 -3.21 -11.09
CA ILE A 20 6.60 -3.12 -10.92
C ILE A 20 6.27 -2.44 -9.59
N ALA A 21 6.87 -2.87 -8.48
CA ALA A 21 6.60 -2.31 -7.17
C ALA A 21 6.97 -0.82 -7.07
N ASN A 22 8.11 -0.43 -7.63
CA ASN A 22 8.53 0.98 -7.70
C ASN A 22 7.52 1.83 -8.49
N GLN A 23 6.99 1.30 -9.59
CA GLN A 23 5.97 2.00 -10.38
C GLN A 23 4.62 2.06 -9.65
N VAL A 24 4.27 1.03 -8.87
CA VAL A 24 3.09 1.04 -7.99
C VAL A 24 3.24 2.13 -6.92
N ASP A 25 4.38 2.23 -6.23
CA ASP A 25 4.65 3.31 -5.26
C ASP A 25 4.43 4.69 -5.89
N ALA A 26 5.01 4.92 -7.07
CA ALA A 26 4.85 6.18 -7.79
C ALA A 26 3.38 6.54 -8.10
N PHE A 27 2.50 5.56 -8.31
CA PHE A 27 1.06 5.82 -8.50
C PHE A 27 0.33 6.21 -7.21
N PHE A 28 0.77 5.69 -6.06
CA PHE A 28 0.15 5.94 -4.75
C PHE A 28 0.67 7.22 -4.07
N GLN A 29 1.86 7.71 -4.44
CA GLN A 29 2.44 8.94 -3.86
C GLN A 29 1.50 10.16 -3.90
N PRO A 30 0.77 10.47 -5.00
CA PRO A 30 -0.18 11.59 -5.02
C PRO A 30 -1.36 11.44 -4.04
N LEU A 31 -1.63 10.22 -3.57
CA LEU A 31 -2.64 9.93 -2.55
C LEU A 31 -2.10 10.07 -1.12
N GLY A 32 -0.81 10.40 -0.94
CA GLY A 32 -0.16 10.45 0.36
C GLY A 32 0.18 9.07 0.92
N LEU A 33 0.17 8.03 0.09
CA LEU A 33 0.53 6.66 0.47
C LEU A 33 1.86 6.24 -0.16
N ARG A 34 2.58 5.38 0.55
CA ARG A 34 3.83 4.76 0.09
C ARG A 34 3.65 3.25 0.03
N VAL A 35 4.18 2.63 -1.03
CA VAL A 35 4.21 1.18 -1.20
C VAL A 35 5.65 0.71 -1.11
N ALA A 36 5.99 0.12 0.04
CA ALA A 36 7.30 -0.45 0.29
C ALA A 36 7.30 -1.94 -0.02
N LEU A 37 8.20 -2.39 -0.90
CA LEU A 37 8.37 -3.81 -1.19
C LEU A 37 9.28 -4.45 -0.14
N LEU A 38 8.74 -5.33 0.72
CA LEU A 38 9.52 -6.00 1.76
C LEU A 38 10.24 -7.26 1.25
N ALA A 39 9.56 -8.08 0.45
CA ALA A 39 10.12 -9.32 -0.06
C ALA A 39 9.51 -9.72 -1.39
N VAL A 40 10.24 -10.55 -2.14
CA VAL A 40 9.77 -11.21 -3.34
C VAL A 40 10.00 -12.72 -3.17
N GLU A 41 8.91 -13.49 -3.07
CA GLU A 41 8.97 -14.95 -3.09
C GLU A 41 8.72 -15.46 -4.52
N VAL A 42 9.64 -16.27 -5.04
CA VAL A 42 9.54 -16.84 -6.40
C VAL A 42 9.39 -18.36 -6.33
N TRP A 43 8.24 -18.86 -6.78
CA TRP A 43 7.94 -20.30 -6.86
C TRP A 43 8.58 -20.98 -8.07
N SER A 44 9.90 -21.15 -8.00
CA SER A 44 10.72 -21.75 -9.06
C SER A 44 10.64 -23.27 -9.12
N GLU A 45 10.47 -23.94 -7.98
CA GLU A 45 10.41 -25.42 -7.88
C GLU A 45 9.00 -26.00 -8.07
N GLY A 46 7.97 -25.16 -8.05
CA GLY A 46 6.58 -25.58 -8.13
C GLY A 46 5.67 -24.59 -7.43
N ASP A 47 4.40 -24.56 -7.83
CA ASP A 47 3.43 -23.64 -7.23
C ASP A 47 3.02 -24.14 -5.84
N ARG A 48 2.88 -23.23 -4.88
CA ARG A 48 2.40 -23.58 -3.52
C ARG A 48 0.94 -24.03 -3.52
N PHE A 49 0.18 -23.59 -4.52
CA PHE A 49 -1.19 -24.01 -4.77
C PHE A 49 -1.51 -23.87 -6.26
N ALA A 50 -2.60 -24.47 -6.72
CA ALA A 50 -3.03 -24.35 -8.12
C ALA A 50 -3.46 -22.92 -8.44
N VAL A 51 -2.80 -22.22 -9.37
CA VAL A 51 -3.15 -20.83 -9.74
C VAL A 51 -4.31 -20.76 -10.75
N GLY A 52 -4.56 -21.82 -11.53
CA GLY A 52 -5.57 -21.84 -12.61
C GLY A 52 -7.04 -21.77 -12.20
N GLY A 53 -7.94 -21.81 -13.19
CA GLY A 53 -9.39 -21.64 -13.03
C GLY A 53 -9.82 -20.18 -13.17
N SER A 54 -10.78 -19.73 -12.36
CA SER A 54 -11.16 -18.31 -12.27
C SER A 54 -10.22 -17.52 -11.37
N ALA A 55 -10.09 -16.22 -11.60
CA ALA A 55 -9.22 -15.36 -10.78
C ALA A 55 -9.67 -15.35 -9.32
N ARG A 56 -10.99 -15.37 -9.07
CA ARG A 56 -11.54 -15.47 -7.71
C ARG A 56 -11.08 -16.73 -6.97
N ALA A 57 -11.08 -17.88 -7.65
CA ALA A 57 -10.65 -19.12 -7.02
C ALA A 57 -9.13 -19.10 -6.72
N ALA A 58 -8.34 -18.47 -7.59
CA ALA A 58 -6.91 -18.25 -7.37
C ALA A 58 -6.66 -17.33 -6.15
N LEU A 59 -7.40 -16.23 -6.04
CA LEU A 59 -7.34 -15.30 -4.90
C LEU A 59 -7.67 -15.99 -3.57
N GLU A 60 -8.72 -16.80 -3.52
CA GLU A 60 -9.11 -17.53 -2.30
C GLU A 60 -8.01 -18.47 -1.81
N ARG A 61 -7.34 -19.18 -2.72
CA ARG A 61 -6.22 -20.07 -2.38
C ARG A 61 -4.98 -19.27 -1.97
N PHE A 62 -4.70 -18.18 -2.68
CA PHE A 62 -3.59 -17.28 -2.36
C PHE A 62 -3.74 -16.66 -0.97
N LEU A 63 -4.91 -16.16 -0.63
CA LEU A 63 -5.16 -15.54 0.68
C LEU A 63 -5.08 -16.55 1.82
N ARG A 64 -5.54 -17.79 1.59
CA ARG A 64 -5.38 -18.89 2.55
C ARG A 64 -3.90 -19.19 2.80
N TRP A 65 -3.12 -19.38 1.73
CA TRP A 65 -1.68 -19.58 1.81
C TRP A 65 -0.97 -18.41 2.50
N ARG A 66 -1.35 -17.17 2.17
CA ARG A 66 -0.82 -15.97 2.83
C ARG A 66 -1.05 -16.03 4.34
N GLN A 67 -2.26 -16.36 4.77
CA GLN A 67 -2.65 -16.40 6.17
C GLN A 67 -1.95 -17.53 6.94
N GLU A 68 -1.89 -18.72 6.35
CA GLU A 68 -1.44 -19.95 7.04
C GLU A 68 0.08 -20.13 6.98
N GLU A 69 0.74 -19.67 5.91
CA GLU A 69 2.16 -19.92 5.67
C GLU A 69 3.01 -18.64 5.62
N LEU A 70 2.62 -17.62 4.84
CA LEU A 70 3.48 -16.46 4.62
C LEU A 70 3.52 -15.50 5.83
N LEU A 71 2.36 -15.11 6.36
CA LEU A 71 2.25 -14.16 7.46
C LEU A 71 3.01 -14.59 8.74
N PRO A 72 2.98 -15.88 9.16
CA PRO A 72 3.78 -16.34 10.28
C PRO A 72 5.30 -16.22 10.10
N GLN A 73 5.78 -16.24 8.85
CA GLN A 73 7.21 -16.19 8.53
C GLN A 73 7.70 -14.76 8.25
N LEU A 74 6.85 -13.94 7.62
CA LEU A 74 7.15 -12.58 7.22
C LEU A 74 5.95 -11.68 7.54
N PRO A 75 5.99 -10.89 8.61
CA PRO A 75 4.97 -9.88 8.89
C PRO A 75 4.91 -8.83 7.75
N HIS A 76 3.71 -8.59 7.21
CA HIS A 76 3.48 -7.62 6.12
C HIS A 76 2.00 -7.22 6.02
N ASP A 77 1.74 -6.02 5.49
CA ASP A 77 0.41 -5.42 5.46
C ASP A 77 -0.50 -6.02 4.37
N ASN A 78 0.08 -6.33 3.21
CA ASN A 78 -0.61 -6.81 2.02
C ASN A 78 0.32 -7.69 1.17
N ALA A 79 -0.23 -8.68 0.46
CA ALA A 79 0.53 -9.46 -0.52
C ALA A 79 -0.18 -9.47 -1.89
N GLN A 80 0.60 -9.38 -2.96
CA GLN A 80 0.11 -9.44 -4.34
C GLN A 80 0.77 -10.61 -5.08
N LEU A 81 -0.05 -11.51 -5.64
CA LEU A 81 0.43 -12.59 -6.50
C LEU A 81 0.50 -12.11 -7.95
N LEU A 82 1.70 -12.11 -8.54
CA LEU A 82 1.89 -11.92 -9.97
C LEU A 82 1.97 -13.27 -10.68
N THR A 83 1.08 -13.55 -11.64
CA THR A 83 1.05 -14.83 -12.36
C THR A 83 1.08 -14.70 -13.88
N GLY A 84 1.80 -15.62 -14.53
CA GLY A 84 1.76 -15.78 -15.99
C GLY A 84 0.62 -16.67 -16.48
N ALA A 85 -0.21 -17.21 -15.57
CA ALA A 85 -1.36 -18.03 -15.94
C ALA A 85 -2.51 -17.17 -16.49
N HIS A 86 -3.24 -17.69 -17.47
CA HIS A 86 -4.49 -17.09 -17.93
C HIS A 86 -5.66 -17.56 -17.07
N PHE A 87 -6.60 -16.65 -16.77
CA PHE A 87 -7.83 -16.97 -16.06
C PHE A 87 -8.98 -17.25 -17.05
N GLU A 88 -9.85 -18.21 -16.71
CA GLU A 88 -10.99 -18.63 -17.54
C GLU A 88 -12.05 -17.53 -17.70
N ASP A 89 -12.12 -16.59 -16.75
CA ASP A 89 -13.05 -15.46 -16.73
C ASP A 89 -12.53 -14.23 -17.51
N VAL A 90 -11.39 -14.36 -18.21
CA VAL A 90 -10.74 -13.31 -19.01
C VAL A 90 -10.34 -12.07 -18.17
N SER A 91 -10.38 -12.18 -16.84
CA SER A 91 -9.92 -11.13 -15.95
C SER A 91 -8.39 -11.02 -16.00
N VAL A 92 -7.87 -9.81 -15.78
CA VAL A 92 -6.42 -9.57 -15.64
C VAL A 92 -5.96 -9.54 -14.18
N GLY A 93 -6.90 -9.67 -13.24
CA GLY A 93 -6.64 -9.69 -11.82
C GLY A 93 -7.91 -9.59 -10.99
N THR A 94 -7.78 -9.82 -9.68
CA THR A 94 -8.86 -9.67 -8.70
C THR A 94 -8.29 -9.41 -7.32
N ALA A 95 -9.03 -8.69 -6.49
CA ALA A 95 -8.69 -8.43 -5.10
C ALA A 95 -9.95 -8.36 -4.23
N THR A 96 -9.78 -8.53 -2.92
CA THR A 96 -10.87 -8.27 -1.98
C THR A 96 -10.98 -6.78 -1.73
N GLN A 97 -12.18 -6.23 -1.83
CA GLN A 97 -12.39 -4.81 -1.57
C GLN A 97 -12.35 -4.50 -0.06
N GLY A 98 -11.74 -3.38 0.32
CA GLY A 98 -11.72 -2.87 1.70
C GLY A 98 -11.14 -3.86 2.70
N SER A 99 -10.03 -4.49 2.32
CA SER A 99 -9.44 -5.62 3.03
C SER A 99 -8.03 -5.38 3.52
N ILE A 100 -7.47 -4.20 3.28
CA ILE A 100 -6.13 -3.82 3.73
C ILE A 100 -5.98 -4.09 5.23
N CYS A 101 -4.80 -4.55 5.65
CA CYS A 101 -4.48 -5.01 7.02
C CYS A 101 -5.21 -6.27 7.52
N SER A 102 -6.22 -6.79 6.79
CA SER A 102 -6.86 -8.05 7.18
C SER A 102 -5.89 -9.23 7.03
N PRO A 103 -5.68 -10.05 8.09
CA PRO A 103 -4.85 -11.25 7.97
C PRO A 103 -5.34 -12.23 6.90
N ALA A 104 -6.67 -12.37 6.78
CA ALA A 104 -7.30 -13.33 5.87
C ALA A 104 -7.59 -12.75 4.48
N ARG A 105 -7.62 -11.42 4.30
CA ARG A 105 -8.16 -10.80 3.07
C ARG A 105 -7.28 -9.74 2.41
N SER A 106 -6.20 -9.31 3.06
CA SER A 106 -5.32 -8.26 2.52
C SER A 106 -4.41 -8.81 1.42
N GLY A 107 -4.92 -8.83 0.19
CA GLY A 107 -4.14 -9.20 -0.98
C GLY A 107 -4.95 -9.23 -2.27
N GLY A 108 -4.22 -9.46 -3.36
CA GLY A 108 -4.74 -9.51 -4.71
C GLY A 108 -3.94 -10.46 -5.60
N VAL A 109 -4.51 -10.81 -6.75
CA VAL A 109 -3.87 -11.58 -7.81
C VAL A 109 -3.90 -10.74 -9.07
N SER A 110 -2.77 -10.64 -9.77
CA SER A 110 -2.62 -9.91 -11.03
C SER A 110 -1.91 -10.78 -12.06
N MET A 111 -2.41 -10.77 -13.29
CA MET A 111 -1.78 -11.44 -14.43
C MET A 111 -0.63 -10.58 -14.97
N ASP A 112 0.52 -11.18 -15.28
CA ASP A 112 1.62 -10.53 -16.01
C ASP A 112 1.33 -10.51 -17.52
N HIS A 113 0.26 -9.82 -17.91
CA HIS A 113 -0.33 -9.90 -19.25
C HIS A 113 0.37 -9.03 -20.31
N SER A 114 1.43 -8.30 -19.95
CA SER A 114 2.15 -7.40 -20.86
C SER A 114 3.62 -7.34 -20.52
N ILE A 115 4.50 -7.27 -21.53
CA ILE A 115 5.93 -7.03 -21.31
C ILE A 115 6.21 -5.68 -20.65
N SER A 116 5.30 -4.72 -20.77
CA SER A 116 5.42 -3.39 -20.21
C SER A 116 5.21 -3.43 -18.69
N VAL A 117 6.26 -3.09 -17.93
CA VAL A 117 6.19 -2.92 -16.46
C VAL A 117 5.04 -1.99 -16.07
N LEU A 118 4.85 -0.91 -16.83
CA LEU A 118 3.85 0.10 -16.54
C LEU A 118 2.42 -0.43 -16.62
N VAL A 119 2.13 -1.34 -17.56
CA VAL A 119 0.80 -1.94 -17.73
C VAL A 119 0.49 -2.88 -16.56
N VAL A 120 1.48 -3.68 -16.15
CA VAL A 120 1.33 -4.64 -15.07
C VAL A 120 1.29 -3.94 -13.72
N ALA A 121 2.11 -2.90 -13.52
CA ALA A 121 2.06 -2.04 -12.34
C ALA A 121 0.70 -1.34 -12.20
N SER A 122 0.10 -0.85 -13.28
CA SER A 122 -1.27 -0.31 -13.25
C SER A 122 -2.29 -1.35 -12.81
N THR A 123 -2.13 -2.60 -13.27
CA THR A 123 -3.00 -3.73 -12.86
C THR A 123 -2.84 -4.05 -11.37
N VAL A 124 -1.61 -4.12 -10.87
CA VAL A 124 -1.32 -4.34 -9.45
C VAL A 124 -1.85 -3.18 -8.59
N ALA A 125 -1.64 -1.93 -9.04
CA ALA A 125 -2.14 -0.76 -8.35
C ALA A 125 -3.68 -0.72 -8.29
N HIS A 126 -4.36 -1.18 -9.35
CA HIS A 126 -5.82 -1.34 -9.36
C HIS A 126 -6.27 -2.38 -8.31
N GLN A 127 -5.60 -3.53 -8.22
CA GLN A 127 -5.92 -4.55 -7.22
C GLN A 127 -5.63 -4.08 -5.78
N LEU A 128 -4.51 -3.40 -5.56
CA LEU A 128 -4.18 -2.79 -4.27
C LEU A 128 -5.16 -1.65 -3.92
N GLY A 129 -5.63 -0.89 -4.90
CA GLY A 129 -6.68 0.12 -4.75
C GLY A 129 -7.99 -0.48 -4.22
N HIS A 130 -8.42 -1.63 -4.75
CA HIS A 130 -9.55 -2.38 -4.18
C HIS A 130 -9.29 -2.77 -2.72
N ASN A 131 -8.11 -3.30 -2.38
CA ASN A 131 -7.78 -3.61 -0.98
C ASN A 131 -7.91 -2.38 -0.07
N LEU A 132 -7.57 -1.19 -0.57
CA LEU A 132 -7.71 0.11 0.11
C LEU A 132 -9.14 0.69 0.05
N GLY A 133 -10.12 -0.07 -0.44
CA GLY A 133 -11.53 0.31 -0.45
C GLY A 133 -11.99 1.12 -1.67
N MET A 134 -11.12 1.35 -2.65
CA MET A 134 -11.48 2.08 -3.87
C MET A 134 -12.45 1.26 -4.72
N ARG A 135 -13.47 1.90 -5.28
CA ARG A 135 -14.41 1.29 -6.22
C ARG A 135 -14.06 1.70 -7.65
N HIS A 136 -14.63 0.99 -8.63
CA HIS A 136 -14.45 1.38 -10.02
C HIS A 136 -14.99 2.78 -10.32
N ASP A 137 -14.34 3.45 -11.27
CA ASP A 137 -14.77 4.71 -11.89
C ASP A 137 -15.89 4.46 -12.93
N ASP A 138 -17.04 3.95 -12.47
CA ASP A 138 -18.17 3.58 -13.34
C ASP A 138 -19.07 4.79 -13.69
N ALA A 139 -19.89 4.65 -14.74
CA ALA A 139 -20.79 5.70 -15.26
C ALA A 139 -21.79 6.30 -14.24
N GLY A 140 -21.97 5.68 -13.08
CA GLY A 140 -22.80 6.19 -11.99
C GLY A 140 -22.13 7.25 -11.11
N ARG A 141 -20.85 7.61 -11.36
CA ARG A 141 -20.08 8.61 -10.61
C ARG A 141 -19.30 9.52 -11.55
N VAL A 142 -19.21 10.81 -11.21
CA VAL A 142 -18.40 11.79 -11.96
C VAL A 142 -16.98 11.73 -11.44
N CYS A 143 -16.16 10.90 -12.08
CA CYS A 143 -14.77 10.68 -11.70
C CYS A 143 -13.82 11.30 -12.72
N ASP A 144 -12.84 12.03 -12.21
CA ASP A 144 -11.82 12.69 -13.01
C ASP A 144 -10.44 12.34 -12.46
N CYS A 145 -9.53 12.00 -13.38
CA CYS A 145 -8.13 11.72 -13.12
C CYS A 145 -7.21 12.52 -14.06
N ASN A 146 -7.73 13.59 -14.67
CA ASN A 146 -7.01 14.54 -15.53
C ASN A 146 -5.95 15.31 -14.72
N ASP A 147 -4.88 14.62 -14.36
CA ASP A 147 -3.58 15.24 -14.17
C ASP A 147 -2.81 15.21 -15.50
N LEU A 148 -1.62 15.83 -15.56
CA LEU A 148 -0.75 16.15 -16.72
C LEU A 148 -0.46 15.05 -17.79
N ARG A 149 -1.11 13.88 -17.74
CA ARG A 149 -0.98 12.73 -18.65
C ARG A 149 -2.30 12.43 -19.38
N GLN A 150 -2.87 13.46 -20.03
CA GLN A 150 -4.21 13.55 -20.65
C GLN A 150 -4.64 12.40 -21.58
N ASP A 151 -3.74 11.52 -22.02
CA ASP A 151 -4.07 10.41 -22.93
C ASP A 151 -4.30 9.06 -22.23
N ARG A 152 -4.20 8.98 -20.89
CA ARG A 152 -4.29 7.72 -20.15
C ARG A 152 -5.37 7.79 -19.09
N GLY A 153 -6.22 6.75 -19.05
CA GLY A 153 -7.39 6.69 -18.16
C GLY A 153 -7.03 6.61 -16.68
N CYS A 154 -8.06 6.38 -15.85
CA CYS A 154 -7.91 6.27 -14.41
C CYS A 154 -7.53 4.84 -14.01
N ILE A 155 -6.69 4.68 -12.98
CA ILE A 155 -6.28 3.34 -12.49
C ILE A 155 -7.50 2.50 -12.12
N MET A 156 -8.51 3.09 -11.48
CA MET A 156 -9.74 2.40 -11.06
C MET A 156 -10.82 2.35 -12.14
N ALA A 157 -10.54 2.75 -13.38
CA ALA A 157 -11.46 2.47 -14.48
C ALA A 157 -11.58 0.95 -14.68
N SER A 158 -12.76 0.50 -15.13
CA SER A 158 -12.98 -0.91 -15.46
C SER A 158 -11.91 -1.38 -16.48
N PRO A 159 -11.09 -2.41 -16.17
CA PRO A 159 -9.92 -2.73 -17.00
C PRO A 159 -10.32 -3.18 -18.41
N THR A 160 -9.81 -2.51 -19.43
CA THR A 160 -9.97 -2.93 -20.84
C THR A 160 -8.83 -3.85 -21.32
N GLY A 161 -7.77 -4.00 -20.52
CA GLY A 161 -6.59 -4.82 -20.82
C GLY A 161 -5.60 -4.22 -21.84
N LEU A 162 -5.95 -3.10 -22.49
CA LEU A 162 -5.15 -2.52 -23.57
C LEU A 162 -4.45 -1.21 -23.19
N THR A 163 -5.11 -0.32 -22.45
CA THR A 163 -4.57 0.97 -22.03
C THR A 163 -4.55 1.07 -20.51
N PRO A 164 -3.37 1.18 -19.87
CA PRO A 164 -3.30 1.28 -18.42
C PRO A 164 -3.71 2.68 -17.97
N GLY A 165 -4.52 2.73 -16.92
CA GLY A 165 -4.69 3.97 -16.19
C GLY A 165 -3.42 4.30 -15.39
N LEU A 166 -3.04 5.57 -15.31
CA LEU A 166 -1.80 5.98 -14.64
C LEU A 166 -2.01 6.90 -13.43
N SER A 167 -3.24 7.38 -13.24
CA SER A 167 -3.60 8.28 -12.14
C SER A 167 -4.85 7.77 -11.45
N PHE A 168 -4.92 7.94 -10.14
CA PHE A 168 -6.16 7.74 -9.39
C PHE A 168 -7.09 8.93 -9.60
N SER A 169 -8.40 8.65 -9.66
CA SER A 169 -9.43 9.67 -9.77
C SER A 169 -9.69 10.39 -8.44
N ASN A 170 -10.35 11.55 -8.49
CA ASN A 170 -10.94 12.20 -7.31
C ASN A 170 -11.85 11.25 -6.51
N CYS A 171 -12.61 10.42 -7.20
CA CYS A 171 -13.43 9.36 -6.65
C CYS A 171 -12.64 8.31 -5.86
N SER A 172 -11.51 7.85 -6.41
CA SER A 172 -10.61 6.91 -5.75
C SER A 172 -10.05 7.49 -4.45
N ARG A 173 -9.69 8.79 -4.46
CA ARG A 173 -9.22 9.51 -3.26
C ARG A 173 -10.29 9.55 -2.17
N TRP A 174 -11.53 9.87 -2.53
CA TRP A 174 -12.66 9.87 -1.60
C TRP A 174 -12.95 8.49 -1.00
N ASP A 175 -12.88 7.43 -1.82
CA ASP A 175 -13.10 6.07 -1.33
C ASP A 175 -11.99 5.64 -0.36
N LEU A 176 -10.74 6.01 -0.63
CA LEU A 176 -9.60 5.78 0.28
C LEU A 176 -9.79 6.52 1.61
N GLU A 177 -10.10 7.82 1.57
CA GLU A 177 -10.34 8.62 2.78
C GLU A 177 -11.45 8.01 3.64
N ARG A 178 -12.55 7.57 3.00
CA ARG A 178 -13.66 6.90 3.68
C ARG A 178 -13.26 5.55 4.27
N SER A 179 -12.45 4.76 3.56
CA SER A 179 -11.92 3.48 4.04
C SER A 179 -11.08 3.68 5.30
N LEU A 180 -10.13 4.63 5.28
CA LEU A 180 -9.25 4.95 6.41
C LEU A 180 -10.02 5.50 7.61
N GLN A 181 -10.95 6.44 7.39
CA GLN A 181 -11.85 6.95 8.44
C GLN A 181 -12.76 5.85 9.03
N GLY A 182 -13.05 4.82 8.24
CA GLY A 182 -13.79 3.64 8.66
C GLY A 182 -12.99 2.67 9.54
N GLY A 183 -11.74 2.99 9.88
CA GLY A 183 -10.85 2.15 10.69
C GLY A 183 -10.12 1.06 9.89
N GLN A 184 -10.18 1.10 8.55
CA GLN A 184 -9.32 0.26 7.72
C GLN A 184 -7.94 0.93 7.62
N GLY A 185 -6.87 0.15 7.38
CA GLY A 185 -5.53 0.72 7.23
C GLY A 185 -4.75 0.94 8.52
N TRP A 186 -5.19 0.40 9.66
CA TRP A 186 -4.51 0.50 10.96
C TRP A 186 -3.04 0.00 10.97
N CYS A 187 -2.68 -0.88 10.03
CA CYS A 187 -1.31 -1.38 9.86
C CYS A 187 -0.43 -0.50 8.97
N LEU A 188 -0.96 0.59 8.39
CA LEU A 188 -0.24 1.41 7.41
C LEU A 188 0.51 2.60 8.03
N SER A 189 0.32 2.85 9.34
CA SER A 189 0.91 3.99 10.04
C SER A 189 2.40 3.82 10.32
N ASN A 190 2.89 2.58 10.40
CA ASN A 190 4.31 2.31 10.63
C ASN A 190 5.11 2.40 9.34
N VAL A 191 6.29 3.03 9.42
CA VAL A 191 7.27 3.00 8.34
C VAL A 191 8.10 1.72 8.49
N PRO A 192 8.23 0.88 7.44
CA PRO A 192 9.05 -0.32 7.50
C PRO A 192 10.51 0.01 7.81
N GLU A 193 11.17 -0.88 8.54
CA GLU A 193 12.57 -0.67 8.90
C GLU A 193 13.47 -0.77 7.66
N PRO A 194 14.52 0.05 7.53
CA PRO A 194 15.41 0.05 6.36
C PRO A 194 15.95 -1.34 5.94
N PRO A 195 16.33 -2.26 6.86
CA PRO A 195 16.80 -3.60 6.49
C PRO A 195 15.72 -4.53 5.92
N SER A 196 14.45 -4.16 6.06
CA SER A 196 13.31 -4.99 5.61
C SER A 196 12.91 -4.73 4.16
N LEU A 197 13.52 -3.76 3.48
CA LEU A 197 13.22 -3.42 2.09
C LEU A 197 13.95 -4.35 1.10
N ALA A 198 13.24 -4.78 0.07
CA ALA A 198 13.78 -5.64 -0.98
C ALA A 198 14.59 -4.82 -1.99
N GLY A 199 15.87 -5.18 -2.17
CA GLY A 199 16.76 -4.57 -3.16
C GLY A 199 18.04 -4.05 -2.53
N ASN A 200 18.80 -3.27 -3.29
CA ASN A 200 19.94 -2.50 -2.77
C ASN A 200 19.48 -1.07 -2.50
N PRO A 201 20.07 -0.36 -1.51
CA PRO A 201 19.78 1.04 -1.24
C PRO A 201 19.85 1.92 -2.49
N ARG A 202 18.86 2.80 -2.67
CA ARG A 202 18.76 3.70 -3.83
C ARG A 202 18.33 5.11 -3.43
N CYS A 203 19.33 5.96 -3.28
CA CYS A 203 19.13 7.39 -3.13
C CYS A 203 18.21 7.99 -4.20
N GLY A 204 17.14 8.65 -3.74
CA GLY A 204 16.13 9.33 -4.54
C GLY A 204 14.83 8.53 -4.69
N ASN A 205 14.67 7.40 -3.99
CA ASN A 205 13.43 6.62 -3.97
C ASN A 205 12.50 7.00 -2.79
N ARG A 206 12.87 8.02 -2.01
CA ARG A 206 12.15 8.55 -0.84
C ARG A 206 12.01 7.54 0.30
N PHE A 207 12.86 6.52 0.36
CA PHE A 207 12.98 5.63 1.51
C PHE A 207 14.37 5.83 2.11
N VAL A 208 14.44 6.18 3.39
CA VAL A 208 15.74 6.26 4.08
C VAL A 208 16.25 4.84 4.29
N GLU A 209 17.25 4.45 3.50
CA GLU A 209 17.85 3.11 3.49
C GLU A 209 19.21 3.07 4.21
N PRO A 210 19.78 1.89 4.52
CA PRO A 210 21.08 1.82 5.18
C PRO A 210 22.18 2.57 4.41
N GLY A 211 22.79 3.56 5.06
CA GLY A 211 23.80 4.44 4.47
C GLY A 211 23.30 5.85 4.13
N GLU A 212 21.98 6.10 4.21
CA GLU A 212 21.37 7.39 3.94
C GLU A 212 20.98 8.12 5.24
N GLY A 213 21.17 9.44 5.25
CA GLY A 213 20.71 10.32 6.33
C GLY A 213 19.34 10.93 6.07
N CYS A 214 18.91 10.95 4.81
CA CYS A 214 17.62 11.45 4.34
C CYS A 214 17.40 11.02 2.90
N ASP A 215 16.14 10.95 2.44
CA ASP A 215 15.82 10.80 1.01
C ASP A 215 14.55 11.59 0.68
N CYS A 216 14.73 12.66 -0.09
CA CYS A 216 13.66 13.56 -0.54
C CYS A 216 13.26 13.33 -2.01
N GLY A 217 13.73 12.25 -2.64
CA GLY A 217 13.47 11.93 -4.04
C GLY A 217 14.56 12.44 -4.99
N LEU A 218 14.27 12.39 -6.28
CA LEU A 218 15.19 12.85 -7.32
C LEU A 218 15.49 14.35 -7.16
N SER A 219 16.67 14.79 -7.64
CA SER A 219 17.13 16.18 -7.48
C SER A 219 16.19 17.24 -8.06
N VAL A 220 15.38 16.89 -9.06
CA VAL A 220 14.39 17.79 -9.68
C VAL A 220 13.07 17.88 -8.89
N GLU A 221 12.81 16.92 -8.01
CA GLU A 221 11.59 16.81 -7.21
C GLU A 221 11.82 17.19 -5.74
N CYS A 222 13.05 17.04 -5.25
CA CYS A 222 13.39 17.32 -3.87
C CYS A 222 13.24 18.81 -3.56
N THR A 223 12.31 19.10 -2.66
CA THR A 223 12.06 20.44 -2.11
C THR A 223 12.54 20.58 -0.66
N ASP A 224 13.11 19.52 -0.08
CA ASP A 224 13.55 19.47 1.30
C ASP A 224 14.85 20.27 1.51
N PRO A 225 14.84 21.38 2.28
CA PRO A 225 16.01 22.23 2.49
C PRO A 225 17.05 21.62 3.42
N CYS A 226 16.75 20.48 4.05
CA CYS A 226 17.61 19.79 5.01
C CYS A 226 18.36 18.61 4.36
N CYS A 227 17.95 18.19 3.17
CA CYS A 227 18.45 16.98 2.52
C CYS A 227 19.21 17.28 1.22
N ASN A 228 20.40 16.69 1.06
CA ASN A 228 21.09 16.68 -0.22
C ASN A 228 20.58 15.52 -1.08
N SER A 229 19.72 15.82 -2.05
CA SER A 229 19.10 14.85 -2.97
C SER A 229 20.08 14.04 -3.83
N THR A 230 21.34 14.47 -3.95
CA THR A 230 22.35 13.76 -4.78
C THR A 230 23.10 12.72 -3.96
N SER A 231 23.33 12.98 -2.68
CA SER A 231 24.06 12.08 -1.78
C SER A 231 23.17 11.36 -0.77
N CYS A 232 21.89 11.73 -0.65
CA CYS A 232 20.96 11.28 0.38
C CYS A 232 21.54 11.42 1.80
N GLN A 233 22.19 12.56 2.03
CA GLN A 233 22.78 12.92 3.32
C GLN A 233 22.14 14.23 3.80
N LEU A 234 22.01 14.34 5.12
CA LEU A 234 21.61 15.58 5.75
C LEU A 234 22.64 16.67 5.45
N LEU A 235 22.14 17.89 5.20
CA LEU A 235 22.99 19.05 5.02
C LEU A 235 23.63 19.46 6.37
N PRO A 236 24.80 20.13 6.34
CA PRO A 236 25.47 20.55 7.57
C PRO A 236 24.55 21.38 8.49
N GLY A 237 24.44 20.95 9.75
CA GLY A 237 23.58 21.60 10.75
C GLY A 237 22.16 21.03 10.83
N ALA A 238 21.73 20.19 9.89
CA ALA A 238 20.46 19.48 9.98
C ALA A 238 20.59 18.24 10.89
N ALA A 239 19.63 18.07 11.79
CA ALA A 239 19.47 16.88 12.63
C ALA A 239 18.43 15.90 12.05
N CYS A 240 17.56 16.38 11.15
CA CYS A 240 16.50 15.62 10.51
C CYS A 240 16.10 16.25 9.17
N ALA A 241 15.30 15.53 8.37
CA ALA A 241 14.68 16.03 7.14
C ALA A 241 13.22 16.43 7.39
N THR A 242 12.76 17.48 6.70
CA THR A 242 11.42 18.07 6.88
C THR A 242 10.26 17.17 6.50
N GLY A 243 10.50 16.08 5.75
CA GLY A 243 9.49 15.08 5.44
C GLY A 243 8.97 14.30 6.66
N ASP A 244 9.68 14.33 7.79
CA ASP A 244 9.31 13.60 9.00
C ASP A 244 8.45 14.44 9.96
N THR A 245 7.44 13.81 10.59
CA THR A 245 6.46 14.48 11.48
C THR A 245 7.04 15.10 12.76
N CYS A 246 8.20 14.63 13.23
CA CYS A 246 8.90 15.17 14.40
C CYS A 246 10.14 15.99 14.01
N CYS A 247 10.19 16.49 12.77
CA CYS A 247 11.20 17.41 12.30
C CYS A 247 10.59 18.79 12.02
N GLN A 248 11.22 19.85 12.55
CA GLN A 248 10.85 21.23 12.25
C GLN A 248 12.11 22.05 12.03
N ASP A 249 12.17 22.78 10.92
CA ASP A 249 13.32 23.63 10.55
C ASP A 249 14.66 22.87 10.60
N CYS A 250 14.66 21.63 10.08
CA CYS A 250 15.80 20.70 10.10
C CYS A 250 16.27 20.27 11.50
N GLN A 251 15.49 20.52 12.55
CA GLN A 251 15.78 20.15 13.94
C GLN A 251 14.71 19.23 14.52
N LEU A 252 15.13 18.36 15.43
CA LEU A 252 14.22 17.49 16.15
C LEU A 252 13.29 18.33 17.04
N VAL A 253 11.99 18.06 16.93
CA VAL A 253 10.99 18.67 17.79
C VAL A 253 11.13 18.12 19.20
N ARG A 254 10.85 18.94 20.23
CA ARG A 254 10.95 18.50 21.63
C ARG A 254 9.99 17.36 21.95
N ALA A 255 10.38 16.57 22.96
CA ALA A 255 9.55 15.52 23.51
C ALA A 255 8.17 16.05 23.95
N GLY A 256 7.12 15.30 23.64
CA GLY A 256 5.74 15.63 24.02
C GLY A 256 4.96 16.45 23.00
N GLN A 257 5.53 16.81 21.85
CA GLN A 257 4.76 17.38 20.73
C GLN A 257 3.92 16.28 20.07
N LEU A 258 2.62 16.51 19.89
CA LEU A 258 1.74 15.59 19.17
C LEU A 258 2.21 15.44 17.71
N CYS A 259 2.50 14.21 17.27
CA CYS A 259 2.88 13.90 15.88
C CYS A 259 1.83 13.09 15.13
N ARG A 260 0.97 12.34 15.84
CA ARG A 260 -0.17 11.64 15.23
C ARG A 260 -1.41 11.83 16.10
N ALA A 261 -2.48 12.30 15.49
CA ALA A 261 -3.79 12.41 16.14
C ALA A 261 -4.52 11.06 16.08
N PRO A 262 -5.36 10.74 17.09
CA PRO A 262 -6.13 9.51 17.08
C PRO A 262 -7.23 9.58 16.01
N LEU A 263 -7.44 8.47 15.29
CA LEU A 263 -8.49 8.33 14.27
C LEU A 263 -9.87 8.03 14.86
N GLY A 264 -9.94 7.56 16.11
CA GLY A 264 -11.19 7.22 16.77
C GLY A 264 -11.00 6.87 18.24
N GLU A 265 -12.09 6.45 18.89
CA GLU A 265 -12.08 6.14 20.34
C GLU A 265 -11.24 4.93 20.74
N CYS A 266 -10.81 4.10 19.77
CA CYS A 266 -9.98 2.92 19.97
C CYS A 266 -8.50 3.16 19.63
N ASP A 267 -8.16 4.36 19.20
CA ASP A 267 -6.82 4.76 18.75
C ASP A 267 -6.22 5.77 19.74
N LEU A 268 -4.93 5.65 20.05
CA LEU A 268 -4.25 6.56 20.97
C LEU A 268 -3.54 7.69 20.19
N PRO A 269 -3.18 8.81 20.82
CA PRO A 269 -2.30 9.81 20.22
C PRO A 269 -0.82 9.47 20.41
N GLU A 270 0.01 9.79 19.42
CA GLU A 270 1.47 9.68 19.53
C GLU A 270 2.17 11.03 19.58
N PHE A 271 3.27 11.06 20.33
CA PHE A 271 4.04 12.24 20.61
C PHE A 271 5.51 12.01 20.28
N CYS A 272 6.17 13.03 19.74
CA CYS A 272 7.61 13.03 19.51
C CYS A 272 8.36 12.74 20.81
N ASP A 273 9.44 11.97 20.72
CA ASP A 273 10.30 11.59 21.85
C ASP A 273 11.46 12.57 22.09
N GLY A 274 11.70 13.49 21.14
CA GLY A 274 12.78 14.46 21.19
C GLY A 274 14.14 13.94 20.73
N VAL A 275 14.22 12.69 20.28
CA VAL A 275 15.47 12.04 19.85
C VAL A 275 15.38 11.42 18.44
N SER A 276 14.15 11.18 17.95
CA SER A 276 13.85 10.66 16.62
C SER A 276 13.08 11.70 15.80
N ALA A 277 13.37 11.76 14.49
CA ALA A 277 12.61 12.57 13.54
C ALA A 277 11.25 11.93 13.21
N ARG A 278 11.15 10.59 13.34
CA ARG A 278 9.92 9.84 13.07
C ARG A 278 9.02 9.83 14.30
N CYS A 279 7.70 9.92 14.07
CA CYS A 279 6.73 9.64 15.12
C CYS A 279 6.90 8.19 15.62
N PRO A 280 6.75 7.93 16.94
CA PRO A 280 6.77 6.56 17.45
C PRO A 280 5.73 5.65 16.77
N PRO A 281 5.90 4.32 16.85
CA PRO A 281 4.96 3.36 16.28
C PRO A 281 3.53 3.56 16.79
N ASP A 282 2.57 3.21 15.93
CA ASP A 282 1.14 3.35 16.21
C ASP A 282 0.70 2.50 17.42
N THR A 283 -0.05 3.12 18.35
CA THR A 283 -0.53 2.43 19.56
C THR A 283 -2.03 2.57 19.74
N PHE A 284 -2.64 1.51 20.27
CA PHE A 284 -4.10 1.39 20.33
C PHE A 284 -4.60 1.12 21.74
N VAL A 285 -5.88 1.44 21.95
CA VAL A 285 -6.61 0.95 23.11
C VAL A 285 -6.65 -0.58 23.05
N GLN A 286 -6.56 -1.22 24.22
CA GLN A 286 -6.55 -2.67 24.34
C GLN A 286 -7.72 -3.33 23.59
N ASP A 287 -7.40 -4.33 22.77
CA ASP A 287 -8.38 -5.14 22.07
C ASP A 287 -9.44 -5.71 23.04
N GLY A 288 -10.70 -5.62 22.65
CA GLY A 288 -11.85 -6.04 23.43
C GLY A 288 -12.51 -4.95 24.27
N GLN A 289 -11.88 -3.78 24.44
CA GLN A 289 -12.48 -2.63 25.12
C GLN A 289 -13.78 -2.19 24.42
N ARG A 290 -14.82 -1.84 25.18
CA ARG A 290 -16.11 -1.43 24.60
C ARG A 290 -15.99 -0.08 23.89
N CYS A 291 -16.61 0.03 22.73
CA CYS A 291 -16.63 1.22 21.90
C CYS A 291 -18.00 1.38 21.19
N GLY A 292 -18.24 2.49 20.49
CA GLY A 292 -19.45 2.75 19.70
C GLY A 292 -20.70 2.90 20.56
N GLY A 293 -20.56 3.42 21.77
CA GLY A 293 -21.60 3.43 22.80
C GLY A 293 -21.88 2.04 23.39
N GLY A 294 -20.92 1.12 23.34
CA GLY A 294 -21.04 -0.26 23.83
C GLY A 294 -21.60 -1.26 22.82
N ARG A 295 -21.78 -0.85 21.56
CA ARG A 295 -22.27 -1.68 20.46
C ARG A 295 -21.17 -2.48 19.75
N ALA A 296 -19.91 -2.16 20.01
CA ALA A 296 -18.76 -2.82 19.42
C ALA A 296 -17.61 -2.93 20.43
N ARG A 297 -16.51 -3.52 19.97
CA ARG A 297 -15.25 -3.62 20.72
C ARG A 297 -14.09 -3.14 19.87
N CYS A 298 -13.13 -2.50 20.50
CA CYS A 298 -11.87 -2.13 19.89
C CYS A 298 -11.15 -3.38 19.41
N TYR A 299 -10.63 -3.32 18.20
CA TYR A 299 -9.75 -4.35 17.66
C TYR A 299 -8.77 -3.70 16.67
N GLY A 300 -7.48 -3.76 16.96
CA GLY A 300 -6.43 -3.15 16.12
C GLY A 300 -6.68 -1.67 15.86
N GLY A 301 -7.00 -0.90 16.90
CA GLY A 301 -7.24 0.55 16.80
C GLY A 301 -8.62 0.97 16.27
N ALA A 302 -9.40 0.05 15.71
CA ALA A 302 -10.69 0.36 15.09
C ALA A 302 -11.90 -0.02 15.98
N CYS A 303 -12.96 0.79 15.90
CA CYS A 303 -14.27 0.48 16.46
C CYS A 303 -15.28 0.13 15.34
N ALA A 304 -15.30 -1.13 14.90
CA ALA A 304 -16.19 -1.56 13.84
C ALA A 304 -17.54 -2.07 14.38
N THR A 305 -18.59 -1.25 14.31
CA THR A 305 -19.97 -1.68 14.62
C THR A 305 -20.57 -2.53 13.51
N TYR A 306 -21.49 -3.43 13.84
CA TYR A 306 -22.20 -4.25 12.84
C TYR A 306 -22.93 -3.37 11.81
N GLU A 307 -23.69 -2.39 12.30
CA GLU A 307 -24.39 -1.39 11.48
C GLU A 307 -23.40 -0.62 10.58
N GLY A 308 -22.26 -0.18 11.12
CA GLY A 308 -21.24 0.52 10.34
C GLY A 308 -20.67 -0.33 9.21
N GLN A 309 -20.44 -1.63 9.45
CA GLN A 309 -20.01 -2.58 8.43
C GLN A 309 -21.09 -2.80 7.36
N CYS A 310 -22.36 -2.96 7.75
CA CYS A 310 -23.48 -3.03 6.81
C CYS A 310 -23.55 -1.79 5.92
N GLN A 311 -23.44 -0.60 6.50
CA GLN A 311 -23.50 0.65 5.74
C GLN A 311 -22.31 0.86 4.80
N GLN A 312 -21.13 0.36 5.17
CA GLN A 312 -19.96 0.36 4.28
C GLN A 312 -20.15 -0.59 3.10
N LEU A 313 -20.71 -1.78 3.33
CA LEU A 313 -20.86 -2.82 2.31
C LEU A 313 -22.08 -2.63 1.41
N LEU A 314 -23.20 -2.20 1.98
CA LEU A 314 -24.53 -2.18 1.34
C LEU A 314 -25.06 -0.77 1.08
N GLY A 315 -24.40 0.24 1.65
CA GLY A 315 -24.74 1.65 1.47
C GLY A 315 -25.51 2.27 2.65
N PRO A 316 -25.68 3.60 2.64
CA PRO A 316 -26.27 4.35 3.74
C PRO A 316 -27.69 3.88 4.08
N GLY A 317 -28.00 3.76 5.39
CA GLY A 317 -29.34 3.41 5.88
C GLY A 317 -29.61 1.90 5.99
N THR A 318 -28.61 1.05 5.74
CA THR A 318 -28.67 -0.39 6.00
C THR A 318 -28.23 -0.70 7.44
N ALA A 319 -28.85 -1.69 8.08
CA ALA A 319 -28.56 -2.11 9.45
C ALA A 319 -28.55 -3.64 9.52
#